data_AF-A0A497N7J7-F1
#
_entry.id   AF-A0A497N7J7-F1
#
_cell.length_a   1.000
_cell.length_b   1.000
_cell.length_c   1.000
_cell.angle_alpha   90.00
_cell.angle_beta   90.00
_cell.angle_gamma   90.00
#
_symmetry.space_group_name_H-M   'P 1'
#
loop_
_entity.id
_entity.type
_entity.pdbx_description
1 polymer ?
#
loop_
_entity_poly.entity_id
_entity_poly.type
_entity_poly.pdbx_seq_one_letter_code
_entity_poly.pdbx_strand_id
1 'polypeptide(L)'
;MDGYPHYKLGDSKTRRYALTIIEDGLISEQHKKISRIRLLHMIRIHKPNYLAIDNVYELATNISGLRNFFSKLPAETRVIQVTGFQEETGSLQQKASKQGLTLPSKTSPLEESEACARLAEKGVGAKVQLLENETKILICRNVSLGPGGSSQTRYRRRIHATILNMTKKIDKTLTNMGLDYDLFTKESDFGLERAYFHVYASRTTLFGFVKPLRGKYVTLKISSVYRNKIEITPLNVSGDFFPHKKRSSKHLIIGVNPGTTCGLAILTLNASSPLPEKSQRSDSRGDHSHGNRLWESPSRCS
;
A
#
# COMPACT_ATOMS: atom_id res chain seq x y z
N MET A 1 -14.02 -10.30 -8.03
CA MET A 1 -14.78 -10.81 -6.88
C MET A 1 -13.81 -10.86 -5.71
N ASP A 2 -13.92 -9.90 -4.79
CA ASP A 2 -13.02 -9.81 -3.63
C ASP A 2 -13.45 -10.87 -2.60
N GLY A 3 -12.66 -11.95 -2.50
CA GLY A 3 -12.93 -13.12 -1.65
C GLY A 3 -12.62 -12.91 -0.17
N TYR A 4 -13.23 -11.90 0.46
CA TYR A 4 -13.20 -11.77 1.92
C TYR A 4 -14.62 -11.83 2.50
N PRO A 5 -14.86 -12.61 3.56
CA PRO A 5 -16.18 -12.75 4.15
C PRO A 5 -16.73 -11.38 4.57
N HIS A 6 -17.96 -11.09 4.17
CA HIS A 6 -18.68 -9.88 4.54
C HIS A 6 -18.89 -9.82 6.06
N TYR A 7 -17.94 -9.20 6.76
CA TYR A 7 -18.08 -8.91 8.19
C TYR A 7 -19.07 -7.75 8.37
N LYS A 8 -20.02 -7.87 9.30
CA LYS A 8 -20.94 -6.77 9.65
C LYS A 8 -20.15 -5.64 10.29
N LEU A 9 -19.84 -4.62 9.51
CA LEU A 9 -19.05 -3.47 9.93
C LEU A 9 -19.95 -2.40 10.58
N GLY A 10 -19.75 -2.16 11.89
CA GLY A 10 -20.37 -1.03 12.59
C GLY A 10 -19.77 0.32 12.17
N ASP A 11 -20.48 1.43 12.43
CA ASP A 11 -20.09 2.78 11.98
C ASP A 11 -18.69 3.20 12.52
N SER A 12 -17.86 3.79 11.64
CA SER A 12 -16.46 4.13 11.95
C SER A 12 -16.31 5.20 13.05
N LYS A 13 -17.37 5.98 13.32
CA LYS A 13 -17.35 7.10 14.27
C LYS A 13 -17.43 6.66 15.74
N THR A 14 -17.96 5.46 16.02
CA THR A 14 -18.21 4.95 17.38
C THR A 14 -17.27 3.81 17.80
N ARG A 15 -16.35 3.40 16.92
CA ARG A 15 -15.40 2.31 17.22
C ARG A 15 -14.52 2.62 18.41
N ARG A 16 -14.39 1.61 19.26
CA ARG A 16 -13.54 1.62 20.43
C ARG A 16 -12.57 0.44 20.32
N TYR A 17 -11.35 0.67 20.76
CA TYR A 17 -10.26 -0.29 20.66
C TYR A 17 -9.78 -0.67 22.06
N ALA A 18 -9.45 -1.93 22.27
CA ALA A 18 -8.52 -2.32 23.31
C ALA A 18 -7.09 -2.11 22.77
N LEU A 19 -6.18 -1.63 23.61
CA LEU A 19 -4.80 -1.36 23.24
C LEU A 19 -3.87 -1.93 24.31
N THR A 20 -2.90 -2.71 23.88
CA THR A 20 -1.75 -3.14 24.69
C THR A 20 -0.50 -2.61 24.02
N ILE A 21 0.37 -1.95 24.77
CA ILE A 21 1.68 -1.46 24.31
C ILE A 21 2.74 -2.34 24.98
N ILE A 22 3.58 -2.96 24.16
CA ILE A 22 4.71 -3.77 24.61
C ILE A 22 6.00 -3.06 24.21
N GLU A 23 6.88 -2.86 25.18
CA GLU A 23 8.22 -2.30 25.02
C GLU A 23 9.21 -3.31 25.63
N ASP A 24 10.21 -3.74 24.85
CA ASP A 24 11.21 -4.73 25.25
C ASP A 24 10.63 -6.02 25.88
N GLY A 25 9.55 -6.56 25.29
CA GLY A 25 8.88 -7.77 25.75
C GLY A 25 7.97 -7.61 26.97
N LEU A 26 7.95 -6.42 27.58
CA LEU A 26 7.15 -6.09 28.76
C LEU A 26 5.98 -5.20 28.39
N ILE A 27 4.85 -5.40 29.08
CA ILE A 27 3.66 -4.57 28.89
C ILE A 27 3.93 -3.21 29.55
N SER A 28 4.05 -2.17 28.73
CA SER A 28 4.26 -0.79 29.18
C SER A 28 2.93 -0.12 29.54
N GLU A 29 1.91 -0.28 28.69
CA GLU A 29 0.57 0.29 28.93
C GLU A 29 -0.55 -0.62 28.42
N GLN A 30 -1.71 -0.55 29.08
CA GLN A 30 -2.93 -1.22 28.68
C GLN A 30 -4.16 -0.31 28.81
N HIS A 31 -4.99 -0.29 27.77
CA HIS A 31 -6.21 0.50 27.74
C HIS A 31 -7.38 -0.35 27.26
N LYS A 32 -8.36 -0.60 28.14
CA LYS A 32 -9.54 -1.44 27.81
C LYS A 32 -10.40 -0.88 26.68
N LYS A 33 -10.49 0.44 26.54
CA LYS A 33 -11.46 1.08 25.62
C LYS A 33 -11.06 2.50 25.22
N ILE A 34 -10.35 2.65 24.12
CA ILE A 34 -9.93 3.96 23.58
C ILE A 34 -10.65 4.32 22.28
N SER A 35 -10.76 5.61 22.00
CA SER A 35 -11.28 6.10 20.71
C SER A 35 -10.21 6.03 19.62
N ARG A 36 -10.63 6.10 18.35
CA ARG A 36 -9.70 6.20 17.20
C ARG A 36 -8.73 7.39 17.31
N ILE A 37 -9.19 8.51 17.85
CA ILE A 37 -8.37 9.71 18.05
C ILE A 37 -7.29 9.44 19.09
N ARG A 38 -7.66 8.81 20.22
CA ARG A 38 -6.70 8.44 21.26
C ARG A 38 -5.72 7.39 20.76
N LEU A 39 -6.16 6.39 19.97
CA LEU A 39 -5.28 5.40 19.33
C LEU A 39 -4.22 6.08 18.46
N LEU A 40 -4.62 6.97 17.54
CA LEU A 40 -3.69 7.71 16.69
C LEU A 40 -2.73 8.60 17.50
N HIS A 41 -3.18 9.13 18.63
CA HIS A 41 -2.33 9.90 19.54
C HIS A 41 -1.29 9.01 20.23
N MET A 42 -1.69 7.84 20.76
CA MET A 42 -0.75 6.88 21.35
C MET A 42 0.29 6.41 20.33
N ILE A 43 -0.11 6.07 19.11
CA ILE A 43 0.81 5.68 18.04
C ILE A 43 1.83 6.78 17.73
N ARG A 44 1.44 8.05 17.79
CA ARG A 44 2.35 9.18 17.55
C ARG A 44 3.34 9.42 18.67
N ILE A 45 2.94 9.13 19.92
CA ILE A 45 3.79 9.26 21.11
C ILE A 45 4.82 8.13 21.12
N HIS A 46 4.36 6.89 21.10
CA HIS A 46 5.24 5.71 21.23
C HIS A 46 5.97 5.35 19.93
N LYS A 47 5.48 5.79 18.77
CA LYS A 47 6.04 5.48 17.44
C LYS A 47 6.43 4.00 17.29
N PRO A 48 5.49 3.06 17.50
CA PRO A 48 5.83 1.65 17.54
C PRO A 48 6.35 1.17 16.18
N ASN A 49 7.30 0.24 16.18
CA ASN A 49 7.76 -0.43 14.95
C ASN A 49 6.62 -1.23 14.30
N TYR A 50 5.74 -1.81 15.12
CA TYR A 50 4.63 -2.66 14.68
C TYR A 50 3.30 -2.20 15.30
N LEU A 51 2.27 -2.06 14.47
CA LEU A 51 0.88 -1.94 14.89
C LEU A 51 0.18 -3.26 14.58
N ALA A 52 0.03 -4.12 15.60
CA ALA A 52 -0.63 -5.41 15.47
C ALA A 52 -2.15 -5.29 15.58
N ILE A 53 -2.87 -5.97 14.68
CA ILE A 53 -4.33 -6.02 14.64
C ILE A 53 -4.79 -7.42 14.25
N ASP A 54 -5.98 -7.80 14.67
CA ASP A 54 -6.58 -9.07 14.24
C ASP A 54 -7.05 -8.97 12.78
N ASN A 55 -7.81 -7.90 12.46
CA ASN A 55 -8.28 -7.62 11.10
C ASN A 55 -8.07 -6.14 10.70
N VAL A 56 -7.52 -5.89 9.51
CA VAL A 56 -7.34 -4.53 8.95
C VAL A 56 -8.62 -3.70 8.94
N TYR A 57 -9.78 -4.31 8.68
CA TYR A 57 -11.05 -3.59 8.58
C TYR A 57 -11.61 -3.09 9.91
N GLU A 58 -10.99 -3.45 11.05
CA GLU A 58 -11.27 -2.82 12.34
C GLU A 58 -10.84 -1.34 12.34
N LEU A 59 -9.73 -1.03 11.66
CA LEU A 59 -9.20 0.33 11.58
C LEU A 59 -10.07 1.24 10.70
N ALA A 60 -10.68 0.68 9.64
CA ALA A 60 -11.64 1.36 8.79
C ALA A 60 -12.47 0.38 7.94
N THR A 61 -13.72 0.76 7.62
CA THR A 61 -14.67 -0.08 6.84
C THR A 61 -14.30 -0.29 5.39
N ASN A 62 -13.51 0.60 4.81
CA ASN A 62 -13.25 0.63 3.38
C ASN A 62 -11.82 1.14 3.12
N ILE A 63 -11.37 0.93 1.89
CA ILE A 63 -10.00 1.25 1.49
C ILE A 63 -9.69 2.75 1.61
N SER A 64 -10.66 3.62 1.34
CA SER A 64 -10.50 5.07 1.54
C SER A 64 -10.26 5.45 3.01
N GLY A 65 -11.00 4.82 3.92
CA GLY A 65 -10.84 4.99 5.36
C GLY A 65 -9.51 4.41 5.86
N LEU A 66 -9.08 3.26 5.32
CA LEU A 66 -7.77 2.66 5.61
C LEU A 66 -6.65 3.57 5.15
N ARG A 67 -6.74 4.13 3.93
CA ARG A 67 -5.79 5.11 3.41
C ARG A 67 -5.65 6.32 4.34
N ASN A 68 -6.76 6.91 4.78
CA ASN A 68 -6.75 8.03 5.71
C ASN A 68 -6.17 7.66 7.09
N PHE A 69 -6.33 6.41 7.51
CA PHE A 69 -5.70 5.92 8.74
C PHE A 69 -4.18 5.76 8.56
N PHE A 70 -3.76 5.05 7.53
CA PHE A 70 -2.36 4.73 7.24
C PHE A 70 -1.55 6.00 6.98
N SER A 71 -2.12 7.00 6.30
CA SER A 71 -1.47 8.30 6.06
C SER A 71 -1.19 9.10 7.34
N LYS A 72 -1.73 8.71 8.49
CA LYS A 72 -1.53 9.37 9.80
C LYS A 72 -0.52 8.64 10.69
N LEU A 73 -0.07 7.46 10.29
CA LEU A 73 0.92 6.66 11.01
C LEU A 73 2.33 7.23 10.80
N PRO A 74 3.23 7.06 11.78
CA PRO A 74 4.66 7.28 11.58
C PRO A 74 5.19 6.42 10.42
N ALA A 75 6.18 6.92 9.68
CA ALA A 75 6.72 6.23 8.49
C ALA A 75 7.34 4.86 8.82
N GLU A 76 7.83 4.69 10.04
CA GLU A 76 8.49 3.46 10.53
C GLU A 76 7.48 2.41 11.03
N THR A 77 6.23 2.82 11.33
CA THR A 77 5.21 1.92 11.88
C THR A 77 4.64 1.03 10.79
N ARG A 78 4.85 -0.29 10.95
CA ARG A 78 4.32 -1.33 10.05
C ARG A 78 3.03 -1.90 10.62
N VAL A 79 1.97 -1.94 9.83
CA VAL A 79 0.70 -2.56 10.24
C VAL A 79 0.78 -4.07 10.01
N ILE A 80 0.55 -4.86 11.05
CA ILE A 80 0.66 -6.32 11.05
C ILE A 80 -0.71 -6.92 11.34
N GLN A 81 -1.27 -7.70 10.40
CA GLN A 81 -2.46 -8.49 10.61
C GLN A 81 -2.08 -9.89 11.11
N VAL A 82 -2.58 -10.27 12.28
CA VAL A 82 -2.16 -11.51 12.97
C VAL A 82 -2.95 -12.73 12.49
N THR A 83 -4.16 -12.56 11.96
CA THR A 83 -5.00 -13.65 11.46
C THR A 83 -5.44 -13.46 9.99
N GLY A 84 -6.06 -14.48 9.39
CA GLY A 84 -6.74 -14.37 8.09
C GLY A 84 -5.87 -14.10 6.84
N PHE A 85 -4.56 -14.38 6.88
CA PHE A 85 -3.62 -14.05 5.79
C PHE A 85 -2.93 -15.25 5.08
N GLN A 86 -3.14 -16.49 5.55
CA GLN A 86 -2.52 -17.71 4.99
C GLN A 86 -3.59 -18.79 4.79
N GLU A 87 -3.32 -19.76 3.89
CA GLU A 87 -4.13 -20.98 3.69
C GLU A 87 -4.28 -21.81 4.97
N GLU A 88 -3.35 -21.68 5.92
CA GLU A 88 -3.60 -22.08 7.32
C GLU A 88 -4.62 -21.12 7.95
N THR A 89 -5.89 -21.37 7.67
CA THR A 89 -7.02 -20.84 8.43
C THR A 89 -6.90 -21.32 9.87
N GLY A 90 -6.45 -20.42 10.73
CA GLY A 90 -6.47 -20.65 12.17
C GLY A 90 -6.84 -19.39 12.93
N SER A 91 -7.68 -19.56 13.95
CA SER A 91 -8.10 -18.47 14.84
C SER A 91 -6.91 -17.90 15.62
N LEU A 92 -7.06 -16.71 16.18
CA LEU A 92 -6.03 -16.08 17.04
C LEU A 92 -5.57 -17.05 18.14
N GLN A 93 -6.50 -17.81 18.73
CA GLN A 93 -6.23 -18.81 19.77
C GLN A 93 -5.34 -19.96 19.29
N GLN A 94 -5.57 -20.46 18.08
CA GLN A 94 -4.76 -21.53 17.50
C GLN A 94 -3.33 -21.05 17.21
N LYS A 95 -3.18 -19.82 16.70
CA LYS A 95 -1.86 -19.21 16.45
C LYS A 95 -1.11 -18.91 17.75
N ALA A 96 -1.81 -18.40 18.76
CA ALA A 96 -1.28 -18.19 20.10
C ALA A 96 -0.77 -19.51 20.73
N SER A 97 -1.59 -20.55 20.68
CA SER A 97 -1.26 -21.87 21.23
C SER A 97 -0.02 -22.48 20.56
N LYS A 98 0.11 -22.37 19.23
CA LYS A 98 1.32 -22.81 18.49
C LYS A 98 2.59 -22.09 18.95
N GLN A 99 2.48 -20.89 19.53
CA GLN A 99 3.58 -20.07 20.03
C GLN A 99 3.75 -20.15 21.56
N GLY A 100 3.12 -21.12 22.22
CA GLY A 100 3.18 -21.32 23.67
C GLY A 100 2.38 -20.28 24.48
N LEU A 101 1.45 -19.56 23.84
CA LEU A 101 0.53 -18.64 24.50
C LEU A 101 -0.82 -19.34 24.73
N THR A 102 -1.22 -19.49 25.98
CA THR A 102 -2.55 -20.04 26.31
C THR A 102 -3.57 -18.91 26.33
N LEU A 103 -4.50 -18.94 25.39
CA LEU A 103 -5.67 -18.05 25.39
C LEU A 103 -6.93 -18.82 25.82
N PRO A 104 -7.77 -18.25 26.69
CA PRO A 104 -9.05 -18.86 27.04
C PRO A 104 -10.01 -18.92 25.82
N SER A 105 -11.03 -19.78 25.89
CA SER A 105 -12.02 -19.96 24.82
C SER A 105 -12.90 -18.73 24.58
N LYS A 106 -13.03 -17.85 25.58
CA LYS A 106 -13.58 -16.50 25.46
C LYS A 106 -12.51 -15.51 25.94
N THR A 107 -11.84 -14.87 25.00
CA THR A 107 -10.86 -13.84 25.28
C THR A 107 -11.53 -12.50 25.52
N SER A 108 -11.05 -11.76 26.53
CA SER A 108 -11.44 -10.35 26.66
C SER A 108 -10.76 -9.52 25.56
N PRO A 109 -11.34 -8.38 25.12
CA PRO A 109 -10.70 -7.53 24.11
C PRO A 109 -9.26 -7.11 24.47
N LEU A 110 -8.95 -7.00 25.77
CA LEU A 110 -7.61 -6.67 26.25
C LEU A 110 -6.64 -7.85 26.13
N GLU A 111 -7.12 -9.07 26.36
CA GLU A 111 -6.34 -10.30 26.12
C GLU A 111 -6.08 -10.49 24.63
N GLU A 112 -7.05 -10.18 23.76
CA GLU A 112 -6.88 -10.21 22.31
C GLU A 112 -5.84 -9.19 21.85
N SER A 113 -5.87 -7.97 22.39
CA SER A 113 -4.88 -6.94 22.05
C SER A 113 -3.48 -7.33 22.51
N GLU A 114 -3.34 -7.93 23.69
CA GLU A 114 -2.06 -8.46 24.16
C GLU A 114 -1.58 -9.63 23.29
N ALA A 115 -2.45 -10.58 22.98
CA ALA A 115 -2.12 -11.70 22.11
C ALA A 115 -1.63 -11.25 20.74
N CYS A 116 -2.33 -10.29 20.11
CA CYS A 116 -1.92 -9.74 18.82
C CYS A 116 -0.53 -9.09 18.92
N ALA A 117 -0.29 -8.28 19.95
CA ALA A 117 1.00 -7.64 20.17
C ALA A 117 2.14 -8.65 20.34
N ARG A 118 1.94 -9.68 21.18
CA ARG A 118 2.95 -10.74 21.42
C ARG A 118 3.20 -11.61 20.18
N LEU A 119 2.16 -11.90 19.40
CA LEU A 119 2.30 -12.66 18.16
C LEU A 119 3.10 -11.85 17.13
N ALA A 120 2.79 -10.56 16.98
CA ALA A 120 3.55 -9.68 16.10
C ALA A 120 5.02 -9.56 16.54
N GLU A 121 5.30 -9.44 17.85
CA GLU A 121 6.68 -9.44 18.38
C GLU A 121 7.44 -10.73 18.04
N LYS A 122 6.77 -11.89 18.07
CA LYS A 122 7.32 -13.19 17.66
C LYS A 122 7.43 -13.39 16.15
N GLY A 123 7.12 -12.37 15.35
CA GLY A 123 7.12 -12.46 13.89
C GLY A 123 5.98 -13.23 13.28
N VAL A 124 4.89 -13.42 14.01
CA VAL A 124 3.66 -14.04 13.52
C VAL A 124 2.71 -12.96 13.02
N GLY A 125 2.37 -13.04 11.74
CA GLY A 125 1.46 -12.09 11.11
C GLY A 125 1.80 -11.90 9.64
N ALA A 126 1.02 -11.06 8.97
CA ALA A 126 1.37 -10.50 7.68
C ALA A 126 1.37 -8.98 7.73
N LYS A 127 2.35 -8.38 7.08
CA LYS A 127 2.40 -6.96 6.84
C LYS A 127 1.27 -6.57 5.90
N VAL A 128 0.51 -5.56 6.30
CA VAL A 128 -0.55 -4.96 5.50
C VAL A 128 -0.01 -3.70 4.84
N GLN A 129 -0.03 -3.66 3.51
CA GLN A 129 0.34 -2.48 2.73
C GLN A 129 -0.79 -2.08 1.80
N LEU A 130 -1.06 -0.77 1.73
CA LEU A 130 -1.91 -0.22 0.68
C LEU A 130 -1.05 -0.01 -0.55
N LEU A 131 -1.41 -0.66 -1.66
CA LEU A 131 -0.60 -0.64 -2.87
C LEU A 131 -0.68 0.74 -3.56
N GLU A 132 0.37 1.54 -3.37
CA GLU A 132 0.60 2.83 -4.03
C GLU A 132 1.33 2.64 -5.36
N ASN A 133 0.59 2.40 -6.44
CA ASN A 133 1.23 2.20 -7.74
C ASN A 133 1.20 3.43 -8.65
N GLU A 134 0.47 4.47 -8.27
CA GLU A 134 0.21 5.58 -9.18
C GLU A 134 0.38 6.93 -8.48
N THR A 135 0.85 7.93 -9.21
CA THR A 135 1.06 9.29 -8.71
C THR A 135 0.42 10.31 -9.63
N LYS A 136 -0.36 11.21 -9.05
CA LYS A 136 -0.97 12.35 -9.75
C LYS A 136 -0.11 13.57 -9.59
N ILE A 137 0.31 14.17 -10.69
CA ILE A 137 0.97 15.48 -10.70
C ILE A 137 0.03 16.48 -11.36
N LEU A 138 -0.47 17.45 -10.59
CA LEU A 138 -1.32 18.51 -11.09
C LEU A 138 -0.54 19.83 -11.17
N ILE A 139 -0.50 20.42 -12.35
CA ILE A 139 0.02 21.76 -12.60
C ILE A 139 -1.16 22.69 -12.88
N CYS A 140 -1.36 23.69 -12.03
CA CYS A 140 -2.42 24.68 -12.21
C CYS A 140 -2.02 26.06 -11.71
N ARG A 141 -2.80 27.08 -12.07
CA ARG A 141 -2.61 28.44 -11.56
C ARG A 141 -2.75 28.50 -10.03
N ASN A 142 -1.95 29.36 -9.39
CA ASN A 142 -2.03 29.68 -7.95
C ASN A 142 -2.68 31.05 -7.69
N VAL A 143 -3.28 31.66 -8.71
CA VAL A 143 -3.87 33.00 -8.64
C VAL A 143 -5.25 33.03 -9.30
N SER A 144 -6.14 33.88 -8.78
CA SER A 144 -7.41 34.18 -9.43
C SER A 144 -7.22 35.14 -10.59
N LEU A 145 -7.99 34.97 -11.66
CA LEU A 145 -8.08 35.92 -12.77
C LEU A 145 -9.40 36.70 -12.56
N GLY A 146 -9.31 38.02 -12.44
CA GLY A 146 -10.49 38.89 -12.36
C GLY A 146 -11.09 39.20 -13.74
N PRO A 147 -12.09 40.09 -13.82
CA PRO A 147 -12.64 40.59 -15.08
C PRO A 147 -11.86 41.82 -15.61
N GLY A 148 -11.28 41.73 -16.81
CA GLY A 148 -10.88 42.86 -17.65
C GLY A 148 -9.50 43.51 -17.43
N GLY A 149 -8.99 44.15 -18.50
CA GLY A 149 -7.77 44.98 -18.52
C GLY A 149 -6.68 44.51 -19.49
N SER A 150 -5.97 45.46 -20.13
CA SER A 150 -4.84 45.16 -21.03
C SER A 150 -3.67 44.49 -20.30
N SER A 151 -3.42 44.88 -19.05
CA SER A 151 -2.45 44.25 -18.15
C SER A 151 -2.84 42.81 -17.78
N GLN A 152 -4.13 42.53 -17.69
CA GLN A 152 -4.66 41.21 -17.35
C GLN A 152 -4.45 40.19 -18.46
N THR A 153 -4.58 40.60 -19.73
CA THR A 153 -4.28 39.72 -20.87
C THR A 153 -2.81 39.28 -20.87
N ARG A 154 -1.88 40.23 -20.63
CA ARG A 154 -0.44 39.89 -20.46
C ARG A 154 -0.21 38.97 -19.28
N TYR A 155 -0.90 39.20 -18.17
CA TYR A 155 -0.80 38.37 -16.98
C TYR A 155 -1.29 36.93 -17.22
N ARG A 156 -2.46 36.77 -17.85
CA ARG A 156 -3.03 35.47 -18.24
C ARG A 156 -2.09 34.69 -19.17
N ARG A 157 -1.57 35.36 -20.21
CA ARG A 157 -0.56 34.80 -21.12
C ARG A 157 0.66 34.27 -20.35
N ARG A 158 1.20 35.07 -19.42
CA ARG A 158 2.35 34.67 -18.62
C ARG A 158 2.08 33.42 -17.79
N ILE A 159 0.92 33.33 -17.14
CA ILE A 159 0.53 32.16 -16.34
C ILE A 159 0.46 30.92 -17.23
N HIS A 160 -0.29 30.97 -18.31
CA HIS A 160 -0.54 29.81 -19.17
C HIS A 160 0.74 29.32 -19.87
N ALA A 161 1.61 30.23 -20.31
CA ALA A 161 2.93 29.89 -20.82
C ALA A 161 3.82 29.25 -19.74
N THR A 162 3.73 29.71 -18.48
CA THR A 162 4.46 29.11 -17.36
C THR A 162 3.99 27.68 -17.08
N ILE A 163 2.67 27.43 -17.15
CA ILE A 163 2.11 26.08 -17.00
C ILE A 163 2.60 25.16 -18.12
N LEU A 164 2.58 25.63 -19.38
CA LEU A 164 3.10 24.87 -20.52
C LEU A 164 4.58 24.50 -20.35
N ASN A 165 5.43 25.47 -19.99
CA ASN A 165 6.86 25.24 -19.79
C ASN A 165 7.13 24.26 -18.65
N MET A 166 6.38 24.36 -17.54
CA MET A 166 6.49 23.43 -16.43
C MET A 166 6.04 22.02 -16.81
N THR A 167 4.97 21.91 -17.59
CA THR A 167 4.47 20.64 -18.13
C THR A 167 5.54 19.96 -18.97
N LYS A 168 6.12 20.67 -19.94
CA LYS A 168 7.24 20.16 -20.77
C LYS A 168 8.46 19.75 -19.94
N LYS A 169 8.75 20.46 -18.85
CA LYS A 169 9.85 20.11 -17.95
C LYS A 169 9.59 18.78 -17.23
N ILE A 170 8.40 18.61 -16.67
CA ILE A 170 8.03 17.37 -15.97
C ILE A 170 7.96 16.20 -16.93
N ASP A 171 7.35 16.40 -18.10
CA ASP A 171 7.28 15.43 -19.19
C ASP A 171 8.67 14.86 -19.49
N LYS A 172 9.63 15.72 -19.83
CA LYS A 172 11.04 15.34 -20.03
C LYS A 172 11.65 14.61 -18.83
N THR A 173 11.40 15.07 -17.60
CA THR A 173 11.91 14.40 -16.39
C THR A 173 11.37 12.98 -16.30
N LEU A 174 10.07 12.77 -16.51
CA LEU A 174 9.44 11.45 -16.43
C LEU A 174 9.89 10.53 -17.58
N THR A 175 9.99 11.04 -18.81
CA THR A 175 10.52 10.29 -19.96
C THR A 175 11.97 9.87 -19.72
N ASN A 176 12.82 10.76 -19.21
CA ASN A 176 14.23 10.45 -18.92
C ASN A 176 14.39 9.40 -17.82
N MET A 177 13.43 9.30 -16.90
CA MET A 177 13.39 8.25 -15.89
C MET A 177 12.82 6.93 -16.42
N GLY A 178 12.33 6.89 -17.66
CA GLY A 178 11.67 5.72 -18.24
C GLY A 178 10.34 5.37 -17.56
N LEU A 179 9.68 6.35 -16.94
CA LEU A 179 8.39 6.13 -16.29
C LEU A 179 7.26 6.23 -17.31
N ASP A 180 6.30 5.31 -17.20
CA ASP A 180 5.06 5.34 -17.99
C ASP A 180 4.06 6.30 -17.34
N TYR A 181 3.37 7.10 -18.17
CA TYR A 181 2.38 8.06 -17.71
C TYR A 181 1.43 8.52 -18.82
N ASP A 182 0.22 8.90 -18.40
CA ASP A 182 -0.71 9.64 -19.24
C ASP A 182 -0.66 11.14 -18.94
N LEU A 183 -0.63 11.97 -19.98
CA LEU A 183 -0.68 13.43 -19.87
C LEU A 183 -2.02 13.95 -20.36
N PHE A 184 -2.74 14.65 -19.49
CA PHE A 184 -3.99 15.34 -19.79
C PHE A 184 -3.79 16.86 -19.68
N THR A 185 -4.13 17.59 -20.74
CA THR A 185 -3.98 19.04 -20.78
C THR A 185 -5.31 19.72 -21.04
N LYS A 186 -5.52 20.89 -20.42
CA LYS A 186 -6.58 21.82 -20.82
C LYS A 186 -5.94 23.01 -21.50
N GLU A 187 -6.22 23.16 -22.78
CA GLU A 187 -5.72 24.28 -23.58
C GLU A 187 -6.40 25.59 -23.19
N SER A 188 -5.76 26.68 -23.58
CA SER A 188 -6.25 28.05 -23.41
C SER A 188 -5.85 28.86 -24.63
N ASP A 189 -6.30 30.10 -24.72
CA ASP A 189 -5.92 31.04 -25.80
C ASP A 189 -4.39 31.15 -26.00
N PHE A 190 -3.59 30.91 -24.95
CA PHE A 190 -2.14 31.03 -24.99
C PHE A 190 -1.45 29.97 -24.11
N GLY A 191 -1.24 28.75 -24.61
CA GLY A 191 -0.61 27.68 -23.83
C GLY A 191 -1.64 26.91 -22.99
N LEU A 192 -1.30 26.53 -21.76
CA LEU A 192 -2.15 25.63 -20.96
C LEU A 192 -2.84 26.34 -19.79
N GLU A 193 -4.13 26.07 -19.61
CA GLU A 193 -4.88 26.44 -18.40
C GLU A 193 -4.50 25.52 -17.22
N ARG A 194 -4.36 24.22 -17.50
CA ARG A 194 -3.87 23.21 -16.54
C ARG A 194 -3.25 22.03 -17.27
N ALA A 195 -2.42 21.28 -16.55
CA ALA A 195 -1.95 19.97 -16.97
C ALA A 195 -1.99 18.99 -15.80
N TYR A 196 -2.19 17.73 -16.12
CA TYR A 196 -2.25 16.65 -15.15
C TYR A 196 -1.53 15.42 -15.71
N PHE A 197 -0.61 14.87 -14.94
CA PHE A 197 0.04 13.59 -15.23
C PHE A 197 -0.56 12.51 -14.34
N HIS A 198 -0.88 11.37 -14.95
CA HIS A 198 -1.16 10.13 -14.26
C HIS A 198 0.04 9.21 -14.45
N VAL A 199 0.93 9.19 -13.46
CA VAL A 199 2.19 8.43 -13.54
C VAL A 199 1.98 7.05 -12.93
N TYR A 200 2.34 6.00 -13.65
CA TYR A 200 2.25 4.60 -13.20
C TYR A 200 3.44 4.22 -12.31
N ALA A 201 3.74 5.08 -11.33
CA ALA A 201 4.77 4.86 -10.34
C ALA A 201 4.39 5.43 -8.98
N SER A 202 4.96 4.85 -7.92
CA SER A 202 4.78 5.31 -6.55
C SER A 202 5.34 6.71 -6.32
N ARG A 203 4.84 7.41 -5.30
CA ARG A 203 5.33 8.73 -4.92
C ARG A 203 6.82 8.71 -4.55
N THR A 204 7.28 7.63 -3.96
CA THR A 204 8.68 7.41 -3.56
C THR A 204 9.60 7.40 -4.77
N THR A 205 9.18 6.79 -5.88
CA THR A 205 9.95 6.75 -7.14
C THR A 205 10.18 8.15 -7.71
N LEU A 206 9.21 9.07 -7.53
CA LEU A 206 9.32 10.46 -7.98
C LEU A 206 10.09 11.37 -7.03
N PHE A 207 10.49 10.88 -5.85
CA PHE A 207 11.19 11.68 -4.86
C PHE A 207 12.54 12.17 -5.40
N GLY A 208 12.89 13.43 -5.13
CA GLY A 208 14.09 14.06 -5.68
C GLY A 208 13.94 14.62 -7.10
N PHE A 209 13.14 13.98 -7.96
CA PHE A 209 12.96 14.39 -9.36
C PHE A 209 11.80 15.37 -9.56
N VAL A 210 10.65 15.13 -8.93
CA VAL A 210 9.48 15.99 -9.02
C VAL A 210 9.00 16.42 -7.64
N LYS A 211 9.22 17.70 -7.33
CA LYS A 211 8.91 18.31 -6.03
C LYS A 211 7.61 19.14 -6.10
N PRO A 212 6.77 19.13 -5.04
CA PRO A 212 5.66 20.05 -4.94
C PRO A 212 6.17 21.49 -5.02
N LEU A 213 5.41 22.37 -5.66
CA LEU A 213 5.76 23.77 -5.81
C LEU A 213 4.54 24.65 -5.55
N ARG A 214 4.72 25.73 -4.80
CA ARG A 214 3.73 26.80 -4.70
C ARG A 214 4.40 28.12 -5.07
N GLY A 215 4.45 28.39 -6.37
CA GLY A 215 5.05 29.60 -6.92
C GLY A 215 4.09 30.78 -6.97
N LYS A 216 4.61 31.94 -7.36
CA LYS A 216 3.84 33.18 -7.50
C LYS A 216 2.64 33.05 -8.45
N TYR A 217 2.78 32.27 -9.53
CA TYR A 217 1.78 32.15 -10.60
C TYR A 217 1.17 30.75 -10.71
N VAL A 218 1.98 29.72 -10.44
CA VAL A 218 1.65 28.31 -10.70
C VAL A 218 1.92 27.50 -9.44
N THR A 219 1.10 26.49 -9.22
CA THR A 219 1.33 25.46 -8.21
C THR A 219 1.40 24.09 -8.87
N LEU A 220 2.31 23.28 -8.36
CA LEU A 220 2.50 21.88 -8.70
C LEU A 220 2.14 21.08 -7.45
N LYS A 221 1.03 20.33 -7.53
CA LYS A 221 0.54 19.45 -6.46
C LYS A 221 0.83 18.02 -6.85
N ILE A 222 1.27 17.22 -5.88
CA ILE A 222 1.55 15.80 -6.11
C ILE A 222 0.78 14.99 -5.08
N SER A 223 -0.01 14.02 -5.54
CA SER A 223 -0.79 13.15 -4.66
C SER A 223 -0.70 11.70 -5.12
N SER A 224 -0.42 10.79 -4.20
CA SER A 224 -0.49 9.35 -4.48
C SER A 224 -1.93 8.93 -4.83
N VAL A 225 -2.04 8.05 -5.81
CA VAL A 225 -3.26 7.30 -6.13
C VAL A 225 -3.00 5.88 -5.71
N TYR A 226 -3.81 5.46 -4.76
CA TYR A 226 -3.77 4.12 -4.24
C TYR A 226 -4.70 3.31 -5.14
N ARG A 227 -4.23 2.15 -5.62
CA ARG A 227 -5.17 1.18 -6.16
C ARG A 227 -6.06 0.72 -5.00
N ASN A 228 -7.30 0.35 -5.31
CA ASN A 228 -8.23 -0.21 -4.33
C ASN A 228 -7.84 -1.65 -3.93
N LYS A 229 -6.55 -1.91 -3.65
CA LYS A 229 -6.04 -3.24 -3.31
C LYS A 229 -5.12 -3.16 -2.09
N ILE A 230 -5.36 -4.07 -1.16
CA ILE A 230 -4.54 -4.29 0.02
C ILE A 230 -3.60 -5.45 -0.32
N GLU A 231 -2.29 -5.25 -0.14
CA GLU A 231 -1.31 -6.31 -0.19
C GLU A 231 -1.06 -6.83 1.23
N ILE A 232 -1.10 -8.15 1.38
CA ILE A 232 -0.88 -8.84 2.65
C ILE A 232 0.30 -9.79 2.45
N THR A 233 1.45 -9.43 3.01
CA THR A 233 2.70 -10.19 2.86
C THR A 233 3.05 -10.86 4.19
N PRO A 234 3.14 -12.20 4.28
CA PRO A 234 3.56 -12.87 5.50
C PRO A 234 4.89 -12.32 6.03
N LEU A 235 4.98 -12.15 7.34
CA LEU A 235 6.24 -11.81 7.98
C LEU A 235 7.21 -12.98 7.82
N ASN A 236 8.29 -12.76 7.07
CA ASN A 236 9.30 -13.80 6.92
C ASN A 236 10.16 -13.83 8.19
N VAL A 237 10.16 -14.98 8.88
CA VAL A 237 10.89 -15.27 10.13
C VAL A 237 12.41 -15.02 10.03
N SER A 238 12.94 -14.75 8.84
CA SER A 238 14.39 -14.60 8.59
C SER A 238 14.83 -13.20 8.10
N GLY A 239 13.93 -12.24 7.88
CA GLY A 239 14.30 -10.96 7.25
C GLY A 239 13.70 -9.71 7.89
N ASP A 240 12.51 -9.81 8.47
CA ASP A 240 11.78 -8.62 8.92
C ASP A 240 12.02 -8.27 10.40
N PHE A 241 12.47 -9.23 11.21
CA PHE A 241 12.61 -9.10 12.68
C PHE A 241 14.04 -8.93 13.19
N PHE A 242 15.06 -9.29 12.40
CA PHE A 242 16.46 -9.19 12.79
C PHE A 242 17.29 -8.62 11.62
N PRO A 243 17.94 -7.45 11.76
CA PRO A 243 18.97 -7.06 10.81
C PRO A 243 20.12 -8.05 10.99
N HIS A 244 20.49 -8.73 9.90
CA HIS A 244 21.60 -9.70 9.81
C HIS A 244 21.34 -11.12 10.33
N LYS A 245 20.74 -11.97 9.47
CA LYS A 245 21.29 -13.31 9.22
C LYS A 245 20.92 -13.76 7.80
N LYS A 246 21.87 -13.69 6.86
CA LYS A 246 21.75 -14.33 5.55
C LYS A 246 21.47 -15.81 5.78
N ARG A 247 20.26 -16.28 5.46
CA ARG A 247 20.02 -17.70 5.19
C ARG A 247 20.03 -17.91 3.69
N SER A 248 20.66 -19.01 3.27
CA SER A 248 20.92 -19.38 1.88
C SER A 248 19.65 -19.30 1.05
N SER A 249 19.58 -18.30 0.17
CA SER A 249 18.54 -18.20 -0.85
C SER A 249 18.57 -19.46 -1.70
N LYS A 250 17.44 -20.19 -1.77
CA LYS A 250 17.23 -21.16 -2.84
C LYS A 250 17.23 -20.35 -4.14
N HIS A 251 18.23 -20.57 -4.99
CA HIS A 251 18.35 -19.86 -6.25
C HIS A 251 17.29 -20.40 -7.22
N LEU A 252 16.45 -19.49 -7.72
CA LEU A 252 15.48 -19.74 -8.78
C LEU A 252 16.03 -19.14 -10.07
N ILE A 253 16.10 -19.97 -11.11
CA ILE A 253 16.40 -19.53 -12.47
C ILE A 253 15.08 -19.33 -13.18
N ILE A 254 14.89 -18.13 -13.73
CA ILE A 254 13.69 -17.77 -14.49
C ILE A 254 14.09 -17.42 -15.91
N GLY A 255 13.59 -18.18 -16.89
CA GLY A 255 13.73 -17.88 -18.31
C GLY A 255 12.47 -17.22 -18.84
N VAL A 256 12.61 -16.07 -19.51
CA VAL A 256 11.51 -15.35 -20.15
C VAL A 256 11.82 -15.21 -21.63
N ASN A 257 10.95 -15.74 -22.50
CA ASN A 257 11.08 -15.58 -23.95
C ASN A 257 10.07 -14.54 -24.48
N PRO A 258 10.51 -13.33 -24.89
CA PRO A 258 9.62 -12.27 -25.35
C PRO A 258 9.24 -12.46 -26.83
N GLY A 259 8.38 -13.43 -27.11
CA GLY A 259 7.72 -13.60 -28.42
C GLY A 259 6.26 -13.14 -28.40
N THR A 260 5.55 -13.32 -29.51
CA THR A 260 4.08 -13.11 -29.60
C THR A 260 3.29 -14.01 -28.63
N THR A 261 3.94 -15.05 -28.10
CA THR A 261 3.50 -15.81 -26.93
C THR A 261 4.66 -15.78 -25.92
N CYS A 262 4.45 -15.19 -24.74
CA CYS A 262 5.49 -15.09 -23.72
C CYS A 262 5.56 -16.41 -22.93
N GLY A 263 6.67 -17.13 -23.06
CA GLY A 263 6.94 -18.34 -22.27
C GLY A 263 7.69 -18.01 -20.99
N LEU A 264 7.23 -18.54 -19.85
CA LEU A 264 7.87 -18.40 -18.55
C LEU A 264 8.32 -19.78 -18.04
N ALA A 265 9.63 -19.97 -17.93
CA ALA A 265 10.23 -21.19 -17.36
C ALA A 265 10.80 -20.89 -15.97
N ILE A 266 10.48 -21.70 -14.97
CA ILE A 266 10.95 -21.55 -13.59
C ILE A 266 11.64 -22.83 -13.14
N LEU A 267 12.92 -22.73 -12.76
CA LEU A 267 13.75 -23.86 -12.34
C LEU A 267 14.41 -23.57 -10.99
N THR A 268 14.60 -24.61 -10.17
CA THR A 268 15.34 -24.54 -8.90
C THR A 268 16.59 -25.41 -8.98
N LEU A 269 17.71 -24.97 -8.40
CA LEU A 269 19.00 -25.69 -8.48
C LEU A 269 19.05 -27.04 -7.70
N ASN A 270 18.06 -27.34 -6.86
CA ASN A 270 17.96 -28.63 -6.16
C ASN A 270 16.97 -29.52 -6.91
N ALA A 271 17.51 -30.47 -7.68
CA ALA A 271 16.78 -31.38 -8.53
C ALA A 271 16.01 -32.45 -7.73
N SER A 272 14.69 -32.33 -7.71
CA SER A 272 13.77 -33.46 -7.60
C SER A 272 12.39 -32.99 -8.06
N SER A 273 12.09 -33.25 -9.33
CA SER A 273 10.88 -32.96 -10.13
C SER A 273 10.71 -31.55 -10.74
N PRO A 274 10.41 -31.44 -12.05
CA PRO A 274 10.07 -30.17 -12.70
C PRO A 274 8.67 -29.68 -12.26
N LEU A 275 8.52 -28.35 -12.13
CA LEU A 275 7.24 -27.69 -11.87
C LEU A 275 6.46 -27.45 -13.18
N PRO A 276 5.12 -27.41 -13.14
CA PRO A 276 4.27 -27.42 -14.34
C PRO A 276 4.38 -26.15 -15.20
N GLU A 277 4.32 -26.35 -16.52
CA GLU A 277 4.35 -25.32 -17.56
C GLU A 277 2.94 -24.78 -17.83
N LYS A 278 2.76 -23.46 -18.01
CA LYS A 278 1.47 -22.86 -18.41
C LYS A 278 1.67 -21.81 -19.51
N SER A 279 0.75 -21.81 -20.47
CA SER A 279 0.64 -20.84 -21.56
C SER A 279 -0.77 -20.24 -21.56
N GLN A 280 -0.91 -18.92 -21.72
CA GLN A 280 -2.19 -18.20 -21.82
C GLN A 280 -2.12 -17.11 -22.90
N ARG A 281 -3.22 -16.88 -23.63
CA ARG A 281 -3.38 -15.87 -24.69
C ARG A 281 -4.49 -14.87 -24.34
N SER A 282 -4.23 -13.61 -24.74
CA SER A 282 -5.10 -12.40 -24.80
C SER A 282 -5.73 -11.88 -23.49
N ASP A 283 -5.19 -10.76 -22.97
CA ASP A 283 -5.75 -9.90 -21.91
C ASP A 283 -5.39 -8.41 -22.19
N SER A 284 -5.97 -7.46 -21.47
CA SER A 284 -5.66 -6.03 -21.61
C SER A 284 -4.31 -5.65 -20.96
N ARG A 285 -3.67 -4.53 -21.33
CA ARG A 285 -2.32 -4.14 -20.81
C ARG A 285 -2.22 -4.01 -19.28
N GLY A 286 -3.34 -3.74 -18.58
CA GLY A 286 -3.39 -3.72 -17.11
C GLY A 286 -3.69 -5.10 -16.48
N ASP A 287 -4.50 -5.93 -17.14
CA ASP A 287 -4.89 -7.27 -16.66
C ASP A 287 -3.78 -8.32 -16.84
N HIS A 288 -2.91 -8.14 -17.85
CA HIS A 288 -1.78 -9.03 -18.12
C HIS A 288 -0.77 -9.17 -16.98
N SER A 289 -0.74 -8.26 -16.02
CA SER A 289 0.22 -8.33 -14.92
C SER A 289 -0.17 -9.33 -13.82
N HIS A 290 -1.47 -9.70 -13.68
CA HIS A 290 -1.91 -10.47 -12.50
C HIS A 290 -3.08 -11.45 -12.74
N GLY A 291 -3.43 -11.79 -13.98
CA GLY A 291 -4.39 -12.84 -14.29
C GLY A 291 -3.86 -14.25 -13.99
N ASN A 292 -3.79 -14.68 -12.72
CA ASN A 292 -3.87 -16.10 -12.35
C ASN A 292 -4.07 -16.31 -10.84
N ARG A 293 -5.33 -16.54 -10.43
CA ARG A 293 -5.69 -17.73 -9.65
C ARG A 293 -7.21 -17.89 -9.50
N LEU A 294 -7.76 -18.80 -10.30
CA LEU A 294 -8.90 -19.63 -9.95
C LEU A 294 -8.53 -21.09 -10.28
N TRP A 295 -8.99 -21.98 -9.38
CA TRP A 295 -9.01 -23.46 -9.33
C TRP A 295 -7.85 -24.08 -8.55
N GLU A 296 -8.05 -24.59 -7.33
CA GLU A 296 -8.91 -25.70 -6.88
C GLU A 296 -8.73 -26.99 -7.70
N SER A 297 -8.00 -27.93 -7.10
CA SER A 297 -7.97 -29.33 -7.50
C SER A 297 -9.20 -30.03 -6.90
N PRO A 298 -10.05 -30.72 -7.67
CA PRO A 298 -10.94 -31.71 -7.11
C PRO A 298 -10.12 -32.96 -6.73
N SER A 299 -10.35 -33.43 -5.52
CA SER A 299 -9.94 -34.75 -5.02
C SER A 299 -10.45 -35.89 -5.93
N ARG A 300 -9.68 -36.98 -6.03
CA ARG A 300 -10.20 -38.37 -6.02
C ARG A 300 -9.11 -39.43 -5.86
N CYS A 301 -9.46 -40.35 -4.96
CA CYS A 301 -9.00 -41.70 -4.64
C CYS A 301 -8.05 -42.43 -5.61
N SER A 302 -7.00 -43.02 -5.05
CA SER A 302 -6.79 -44.47 -4.87
C SER A 302 -5.65 -44.66 -3.87
#